data_AF-A0A094CU96-F1
#
_entry.id   AF-A0A094CU96-F1
#
_cell.length_a   1.000
_cell.length_b   1.000
_cell.length_c   1.000
_cell.angle_alpha   90.00
_cell.angle_beta   90.00
_cell.angle_gamma   90.00
#
_symmetry.space_group_name_H-M   'P 1'
#
loop_
_entity.id
_entity.type
_entity.pdbx_description
1 polymer ?
#
loop_
_entity_poly.entity_id
_entity_poly.type
_entity_poly.pdbx_seq_one_letter_code
_entity_poly.pdbx_strand_id
1 'polypeptide(L)'
;MASLPQLKDELKPRRGDEGSDIIGPRNPHRKRQEPDLISPPSTDAGKLANMKWSFADSHMRLEDGGWTRENTVRELPTSTELASVNMRLEEGAYRELHWHTEAEWAYVLDGSCRITVLDTAGGCSIDDLQKGDLVFSNWIPS
;
A
#
# COMPACT_ATOMS: atom_id res chain seq x y z
N MET A 1 23.36 21.85 -25.72
CA MET A 1 22.69 21.28 -24.52
C MET A 1 21.67 22.32 -24.06
N ALA A 2 20.38 22.14 -24.36
CA ALA A 2 19.36 23.10 -23.95
C ALA A 2 19.06 22.91 -22.46
N SER A 3 19.15 23.98 -21.66
CA SER A 3 18.74 23.93 -20.26
C SER A 3 17.23 23.73 -20.18
N LEU A 4 16.79 22.72 -19.44
CA LEU A 4 15.38 22.51 -19.15
C LEU A 4 14.79 23.78 -18.48
N PRO A 5 13.56 24.19 -18.83
CA PRO A 5 12.92 25.33 -18.19
C PRO A 5 12.82 25.07 -16.68
N GLN A 6 13.30 26.01 -15.87
CA GLN A 6 13.11 25.97 -14.42
C GLN A 6 11.60 26.11 -14.14
N LEU A 7 10.98 25.03 -13.63
CA LEU A 7 9.63 25.08 -13.08
C LEU A 7 9.60 26.15 -11.98
N LYS A 8 8.73 27.15 -12.13
CA LYS A 8 8.64 28.32 -11.25
C LYS A 8 8.19 28.02 -9.81
N ASP A 9 7.72 26.80 -9.53
CA ASP A 9 7.24 26.39 -8.20
C ASP A 9 7.97 25.14 -7.70
N GLU A 10 9.30 25.19 -7.68
CA GLU A 10 10.08 24.08 -7.15
C GLU A 10 10.02 24.06 -5.62
N LEU A 11 9.40 23.01 -5.05
CA LEU A 11 9.43 22.72 -3.61
C LEU A 11 10.88 22.62 -3.12
N LYS A 12 11.24 23.53 -2.22
CA LYS A 12 12.56 23.62 -1.59
C LYS A 12 12.44 23.31 -0.10
N PRO A 13 13.48 22.76 0.53
CA PRO A 13 13.52 22.57 1.98
C PRO A 13 13.84 23.90 2.65
N ARG A 14 12.89 24.84 2.61
CA ARG A 14 12.99 26.18 3.21
C ARG A 14 11.69 26.55 3.91
N ARG A 15 11.81 27.11 5.10
CA ARG A 15 10.69 27.62 5.91
C ARG A 15 11.13 28.90 6.62
N GLY A 16 10.63 30.05 6.17
CA GLY A 16 11.16 31.34 6.63
C GLY A 16 12.66 31.44 6.37
N ASP A 17 13.43 31.74 7.41
CA ASP A 17 14.90 31.84 7.36
C ASP A 17 15.61 30.48 7.54
N GLU A 18 14.88 29.39 7.76
CA GLU A 18 15.45 28.06 7.96
C GLU A 18 15.55 27.28 6.64
N GLY A 19 16.58 26.43 6.53
CA GLY A 19 16.80 25.55 5.37
C GLY A 19 17.71 26.13 4.29
N SER A 20 17.79 25.46 3.13
CA SER A 20 18.67 25.86 2.03
C SER A 20 18.25 25.22 0.69
N ASP A 21 19.03 25.43 -0.37
CA ASP A 21 18.82 24.77 -1.65
C ASP A 21 19.41 23.35 -1.68
N ILE A 22 18.84 22.48 -2.53
CA ILE A 22 19.36 21.12 -2.75
C ILE A 22 20.30 21.14 -3.94
N ILE A 23 21.59 20.86 -3.70
CA ILE A 23 22.67 20.92 -4.71
C ILE A 23 22.77 19.59 -5.49
N GLY A 24 22.33 18.47 -4.92
CA GLY A 24 22.40 17.14 -5.55
C GLY A 24 21.26 16.83 -6.52
N PRO A 25 21.31 15.67 -7.23
CA PRO A 25 20.22 15.17 -8.07
C PRO A 25 18.91 15.02 -7.29
N ARG A 26 17.78 15.16 -7.99
CA ARG A 26 16.45 15.24 -7.36
C ARG A 26 15.43 14.41 -8.14
N ASN A 27 14.38 14.00 -7.45
CA ASN A 27 13.15 13.48 -8.05
C ASN A 27 11.99 14.47 -7.83
N PRO A 28 11.75 15.43 -8.77
CA PRO A 28 10.72 16.45 -8.61
C PRO A 28 9.30 15.88 -8.50
N HIS A 29 9.03 14.72 -9.11
CA HIS A 29 7.71 14.11 -9.09
C HIS A 29 7.39 13.55 -7.70
N ARG A 30 8.33 12.85 -7.07
CA ARG A 30 8.22 12.39 -5.67
C ARG A 30 8.09 13.56 -4.69
N LYS A 31 8.86 14.62 -4.88
CA LYS A 31 8.80 15.80 -4.00
C LYS A 31 7.44 16.47 -3.96
N ARG A 32 6.75 16.53 -5.10
CA ARG A 32 5.40 17.08 -5.17
C ARG A 32 4.35 16.24 -4.46
N GLN A 33 4.60 14.94 -4.29
CA GLN A 33 3.73 14.05 -3.52
C GLN A 33 3.94 14.20 -2.01
N GLU A 34 5.12 14.68 -1.59
CA GLU A 34 5.55 14.70 -0.20
C GLU A 34 6.08 16.09 0.22
N PRO A 35 5.31 17.19 0.04
CA PRO A 35 5.80 18.53 0.35
C PRO A 35 6.22 18.69 1.82
N ASP A 36 5.49 18.06 2.74
CA ASP A 36 5.75 18.11 4.18
C ASP A 36 6.95 17.25 4.61
N LEU A 37 7.45 16.33 3.77
CA LEU A 37 8.76 15.69 4.03
C LEU A 37 9.92 16.56 3.54
N ILE A 38 9.68 17.44 2.56
CA ILE A 38 10.69 18.36 2.05
C ILE A 38 10.83 19.58 2.96
N SER A 39 9.71 20.13 3.43
CA SER A 39 9.68 21.22 4.39
C SER A 39 8.68 20.88 5.51
N PRO A 40 9.10 20.10 6.52
CA PRO A 40 8.23 19.68 7.63
C PRO A 40 7.60 20.84 8.39
N PRO A 41 6.51 20.62 9.13
CA PRO A 41 6.02 21.56 10.13
C PRO A 41 7.09 21.89 11.17
N SER A 42 7.04 23.09 11.78
CA SER A 42 7.99 23.49 12.83
C SER A 42 7.79 22.74 14.15
N THR A 43 6.65 22.07 14.28
CA THR A 43 6.28 21.25 15.43
C THR A 43 6.83 19.82 15.35
N ASP A 44 7.33 19.38 14.20
CA ASP A 44 7.95 18.06 14.05
C ASP A 44 9.30 18.04 14.78
N ALA A 45 9.53 16.99 15.57
CA ALA A 45 10.74 16.87 16.36
C ALA A 45 11.14 15.40 16.59
N GLY A 46 12.43 15.19 16.83
CA GLY A 46 12.98 13.89 17.20
C GLY A 46 13.22 12.96 16.00
N LYS A 47 13.51 11.68 16.32
CA LYS A 47 13.74 10.63 15.33
C LYS A 47 12.55 9.67 15.35
N LEU A 48 11.79 9.65 14.27
CA LEU A 48 10.70 8.69 14.06
C LEU A 48 11.09 7.72 12.95
N ALA A 49 10.74 6.46 13.13
CA ALA A 49 10.87 5.48 12.07
C ALA A 49 9.87 5.80 10.94
N ASN A 50 10.17 5.33 9.72
CA ASN A 50 9.31 5.57 8.57
C ASN A 50 7.94 4.89 8.77
N MET A 51 6.86 5.62 8.51
CA MET A 51 5.48 5.13 8.62
C MET A 51 4.76 5.08 7.27
N LYS A 52 5.49 5.27 6.16
CA LYS A 52 4.90 5.39 4.82
C LYS A 52 5.56 4.42 3.85
N TRP A 53 4.73 3.64 3.18
CA TRP A 53 5.12 2.85 2.01
C TRP A 53 4.06 2.98 0.92
N SER A 54 4.49 2.98 -0.35
CA SER A 54 3.57 3.01 -1.49
C SER A 54 3.59 1.67 -2.19
N PHE A 55 2.42 1.10 -2.49
CA PHE A 55 2.32 -0.06 -3.37
C PHE A 55 2.89 0.17 -4.78
N ALA A 56 3.11 1.43 -5.20
CA ALA A 56 3.80 1.73 -6.45
C ALA A 56 5.29 1.32 -6.42
N ASP A 57 5.85 1.15 -5.22
CA ASP A 57 7.23 0.68 -4.99
C ASP A 57 7.31 -0.82 -4.72
N SER A 58 6.16 -1.49 -4.56
CA SER A 58 6.10 -2.95 -4.38
C SER A 58 6.23 -3.68 -5.71
N HIS A 59 6.94 -4.81 -5.69
CA HIS A 59 7.01 -5.71 -6.83
C HIS A 59 5.60 -6.23 -7.20
N MET A 60 5.28 -6.23 -8.50
CA MET A 60 4.03 -6.81 -9.01
C MET A 60 4.26 -8.23 -9.51
N ARG A 61 3.52 -9.18 -8.96
CA ARG A 61 3.37 -10.52 -9.51
C ARG A 61 2.19 -10.52 -10.47
N LEU A 62 2.48 -10.78 -11.74
CA LEU A 62 1.49 -10.85 -12.82
C LEU A 62 1.18 -12.32 -13.10
N GLU A 63 -0.09 -12.65 -13.29
CA GLU A 63 -0.57 -13.99 -13.60
C GLU A 63 -1.67 -13.92 -14.65
N ASP A 64 -2.00 -15.05 -15.29
CA ASP A 64 -3.18 -15.11 -16.14
C ASP A 64 -4.44 -14.88 -15.30
N GLY A 65 -5.22 -13.87 -15.68
CA GLY A 65 -6.44 -13.47 -14.95
C GLY A 65 -6.22 -12.51 -13.78
N GLY A 66 -5.01 -11.95 -13.57
CA GLY A 66 -4.86 -10.92 -12.55
C GLY A 66 -3.44 -10.52 -12.17
N TRP A 67 -3.34 -9.81 -11.05
CA TRP A 67 -2.07 -9.44 -10.45
C TRP A 67 -2.19 -9.29 -8.93
N THR A 68 -1.05 -9.38 -8.26
CA THR A 68 -0.92 -9.12 -6.83
C THR A 68 0.39 -8.39 -6.51
N ARG A 69 0.37 -7.59 -5.46
CA ARG A 69 1.55 -6.93 -4.87
C ARG A 69 1.35 -6.79 -3.38
N GLU A 70 2.43 -6.87 -2.62
CA GLU A 70 2.39 -6.90 -1.16
C GLU A 70 3.25 -5.81 -0.53
N ASN A 71 2.89 -5.45 0.71
CA ASN A 71 3.70 -4.69 1.62
C ASN A 71 3.74 -5.44 2.95
N THR A 72 4.93 -5.86 3.34
CA THR A 72 5.20 -6.64 4.53
C THR A 72 6.17 -5.88 5.45
N VAL A 73 6.53 -6.49 6.58
CA VAL A 73 7.60 -5.98 7.45
C VAL A 73 8.93 -5.75 6.72
N ARG A 74 9.15 -6.39 5.57
CA ARG A 74 10.36 -6.19 4.74
C ARG A 74 10.39 -4.81 4.06
N GLU A 75 9.23 -4.30 3.69
CA GLU A 75 9.07 -3.00 3.04
C GLU A 75 8.80 -1.88 4.06
N LEU A 76 7.99 -2.17 5.09
CA LEU A 76 7.67 -1.24 6.17
C LEU A 76 7.90 -1.87 7.55
N PRO A 77 9.15 -1.84 8.08
CA PRO A 77 9.52 -2.53 9.33
C PRO A 77 8.81 -2.05 10.60
N THR A 78 8.15 -0.89 10.53
CA THR A 78 7.32 -0.35 11.61
C THR A 78 5.96 -1.03 11.71
N SER A 79 5.53 -1.77 10.69
CA SER A 79 4.32 -2.59 10.70
C SER A 79 4.68 -4.05 10.98
N THR A 80 4.76 -4.41 12.27
CA THR A 80 5.18 -5.75 12.70
C THR A 80 4.02 -6.75 12.78
N GLU A 81 2.83 -6.26 13.08
CA GLU A 81 1.64 -7.11 13.33
C GLU A 81 0.75 -7.27 12.10
N LEU A 82 0.97 -6.46 11.06
CA LEU A 82 0.11 -6.41 9.88
C LEU A 82 0.95 -6.40 8.60
N ALA A 83 0.45 -7.10 7.60
CA ALA A 83 0.90 -7.03 6.22
C ALA A 83 -0.33 -6.83 5.33
N SER A 84 -0.12 -6.33 4.10
CA SER A 84 -1.22 -6.06 3.18
C SER A 84 -0.89 -6.52 1.77
N VAL A 85 -1.90 -7.09 1.12
CA VAL A 85 -1.87 -7.48 -0.29
C VAL A 85 -2.88 -6.63 -1.04
N ASN A 86 -2.46 -6.04 -2.16
CA ASN A 86 -3.35 -5.45 -3.14
C ASN A 86 -3.43 -6.39 -4.34
N MET A 87 -4.63 -6.94 -4.59
CA MET A 87 -4.89 -7.93 -5.62
C MET A 87 -5.97 -7.44 -6.59
N ARG A 88 -5.87 -7.90 -7.83
CA ARG A 88 -6.88 -7.77 -8.88
C ARG A 88 -7.08 -9.13 -9.54
N LEU A 89 -8.34 -9.52 -9.69
CA LEU A 89 -8.77 -10.66 -10.50
C LEU A 89 -9.65 -10.14 -11.64
N GLU A 90 -9.43 -10.63 -12.84
CA GLU A 90 -10.32 -10.41 -13.99
C GLU A 90 -11.63 -11.20 -13.85
N GLU A 91 -12.59 -10.89 -14.71
CA GLU A 91 -13.89 -11.58 -14.69
C GLU A 91 -13.72 -13.09 -14.90
N GLY A 92 -14.29 -13.89 -13.99
CA GLY A 92 -14.19 -15.35 -14.02
C GLY A 92 -12.82 -15.92 -13.59
N ALA A 93 -11.84 -15.08 -13.25
CA ALA A 93 -10.58 -15.55 -12.69
C ALA A 93 -10.74 -15.97 -11.22
N TYR A 94 -9.89 -16.90 -10.80
CA TYR A 94 -9.90 -17.43 -9.44
C TYR A 94 -8.59 -17.12 -8.73
N ARG A 95 -8.70 -16.73 -7.46
CA ARG A 95 -7.62 -16.96 -6.52
C ARG A 95 -7.72 -18.41 -6.06
N GLU A 96 -6.68 -19.20 -6.33
CA GLU A 96 -6.64 -20.63 -5.96
C GLU A 96 -7.07 -20.86 -4.52
N LEU A 97 -7.86 -21.92 -4.26
CA LEU A 97 -8.25 -22.31 -2.91
C LEU A 97 -7.00 -22.53 -2.05
N HIS A 98 -6.91 -21.83 -0.93
CA HIS A 98 -5.76 -21.89 -0.05
C HIS A 98 -6.14 -21.54 1.39
N TRP A 99 -5.21 -21.75 2.30
CA TRP A 99 -5.26 -21.29 3.68
C TRP A 99 -3.88 -20.75 4.07
N HIS A 100 -3.84 -19.96 5.12
CA HIS A 100 -2.61 -19.50 5.76
C HIS A 100 -2.82 -19.44 7.28
N THR A 101 -1.73 -19.28 8.03
CA THR A 101 -1.77 -19.24 9.49
C THR A 101 -2.38 -17.95 10.01
N GLU A 102 -2.23 -16.85 9.28
CA GLU A 102 -2.68 -15.52 9.68
C GLU A 102 -4.20 -15.39 9.52
N ALA A 103 -4.84 -14.48 10.25
CA ALA A 103 -6.21 -14.09 9.95
C ALA A 103 -6.23 -13.17 8.72
N GLU A 104 -7.25 -13.29 7.86
CA GLU A 104 -7.42 -12.42 6.70
C GLU A 104 -8.58 -11.45 6.92
N TRP A 105 -8.33 -10.17 6.63
CA TRP A 105 -9.36 -9.15 6.49
C TRP A 105 -9.25 -8.54 5.09
N ALA A 106 -10.37 -8.39 4.39
CA ALA A 106 -10.37 -7.80 3.05
C ALA A 106 -11.51 -6.79 2.86
N TYR A 107 -11.25 -5.82 1.96
CA TYR A 107 -12.18 -4.79 1.55
C TYR A 107 -12.24 -4.73 0.02
N VAL A 108 -13.45 -4.76 -0.54
CA VAL A 108 -13.64 -4.73 -2.00
C VAL A 108 -13.57 -3.29 -2.49
N LEU A 109 -12.43 -2.93 -3.10
CA LEU A 109 -12.20 -1.58 -3.64
C LEU A 109 -13.08 -1.27 -4.86
N ASP A 110 -13.29 -2.25 -5.73
CA ASP A 110 -14.08 -2.12 -6.95
C ASP A 110 -14.52 -3.49 -7.50
N GLY A 111 -15.60 -3.51 -8.29
CA GLY A 111 -16.17 -4.75 -8.85
C GLY A 111 -16.94 -5.59 -7.83
N SER A 112 -16.95 -6.90 -8.07
CA SER A 112 -17.59 -7.90 -7.22
C SER A 112 -16.83 -9.23 -7.26
N CYS A 113 -16.89 -10.02 -6.20
CA CYS A 113 -16.30 -11.35 -6.16
C CYS A 113 -17.15 -12.30 -5.31
N ARG A 114 -17.00 -13.61 -5.56
CA ARG A 114 -17.56 -14.65 -4.69
C ARG A 114 -16.47 -15.19 -3.80
N ILE A 115 -16.73 -15.25 -2.50
CA ILE A 115 -15.84 -15.88 -1.52
C ILE A 115 -16.47 -17.19 -1.04
N THR A 116 -15.62 -18.19 -0.80
CA THR A 116 -16.00 -19.46 -0.18
C THR A 116 -15.08 -19.72 1.00
N VAL A 117 -15.66 -19.99 2.16
CA VAL A 117 -14.94 -20.27 3.40
C VAL A 117 -15.44 -21.57 4.00
N LEU A 118 -14.51 -22.44 4.39
CA LEU A 118 -14.78 -23.68 5.10
C LEU A 118 -14.36 -23.53 6.56
N ASP A 119 -15.22 -23.94 7.48
CA ASP A 119 -14.92 -23.93 8.91
C ASP A 119 -14.37 -25.29 9.39
N THR A 120 -13.82 -25.31 10.60
CA THR A 120 -13.23 -26.52 11.20
C THR A 120 -14.28 -27.55 11.66
N ALA A 121 -15.54 -27.16 11.77
CA ALA A 121 -16.67 -28.05 12.05
C ALA A 121 -17.27 -28.65 10.76
N GLY A 122 -16.70 -28.34 9.59
CA GLY A 122 -17.16 -28.82 8.28
C GLY A 122 -18.28 -27.99 7.66
N GLY A 123 -18.60 -26.82 8.22
CA GLY A 123 -19.50 -25.85 7.62
C GLY A 123 -18.86 -25.14 6.43
N CYS A 124 -19.71 -24.67 5.53
CA CYS A 124 -19.33 -23.99 4.30
C CYS A 124 -20.18 -22.73 4.15
N SER A 125 -19.51 -21.59 4.00
CA SER A 125 -20.12 -20.30 3.77
C SER A 125 -19.70 -19.79 2.40
N ILE A 126 -20.66 -19.34 1.62
CA ILE A 126 -20.45 -18.74 0.30
C ILE A 126 -21.20 -17.42 0.27
N ASP A 127 -20.51 -16.36 -0.12
CA ASP A 127 -21.12 -15.03 -0.24
C ASP A 127 -20.58 -14.26 -1.44
N ASP A 128 -21.43 -13.41 -2.00
CA ASP A 128 -21.11 -12.52 -3.11
C ASP A 128 -20.89 -11.10 -2.58
N LEU A 129 -19.65 -10.63 -2.67
CA LEU A 129 -19.25 -9.31 -2.20
C LEU A 129 -19.22 -8.32 -3.36
N GLN A 130 -19.61 -7.08 -3.07
CA GLN A 130 -19.58 -5.94 -3.97
C GLN A 130 -18.68 -4.84 -3.42
N LYS A 131 -18.39 -3.84 -4.24
CA LYS A 131 -17.66 -2.64 -3.85
C LYS A 131 -18.17 -2.06 -2.53
N GLY A 132 -17.27 -1.93 -1.55
CA GLY A 132 -17.57 -1.42 -0.22
C GLY A 132 -17.79 -2.51 0.83
N ASP A 133 -17.96 -3.77 0.42
CA ASP A 133 -18.14 -4.87 1.36
C ASP A 133 -16.82 -5.31 1.99
N LEU A 134 -16.97 -5.99 3.13
CA LEU A 134 -15.90 -6.45 4.00
C LEU A 134 -16.03 -7.95 4.27
N VAL A 135 -14.89 -8.61 4.39
CA VAL A 135 -14.82 -9.99 4.89
C VAL A 135 -13.72 -10.11 5.93
N PHE A 136 -13.97 -10.94 6.93
CA PHE A 136 -12.99 -11.33 7.93
C PHE A 136 -13.02 -12.85 8.08
N SER A 137 -11.85 -13.47 8.03
CA SER A 137 -11.68 -14.89 8.28
C SER A 137 -10.58 -15.08 9.32
N ASN A 138 -10.96 -15.58 10.50
CA ASN A 138 -10.03 -16.01 11.53
C ASN A 138 -10.34 -17.47 11.87
N TRP A 139 -9.38 -18.35 11.64
CA TRP A 139 -9.57 -19.79 11.72
C TRP A 139 -8.54 -20.49 12.62
N ILE A 140 -7.83 -19.76 13.48
CA ILE A 140 -7.01 -20.40 14.52
C ILE A 140 -7.91 -20.69 15.74
N PRO A 141 -8.09 -21.97 16.14
CA PRO A 141 -8.74 -22.28 17.40
C PRO A 141 -7.84 -21.76 18.54
N SER A 142 -8.43 -20.97 19.45
CA SER A 142 -7.82 -20.64 20.75
C SER A 142 -7.64 -21.87 21.61
#